data_AF-A0A497AKI9-F1
#
_entry.id   AF-A0A497AKI9-F1
#
_cell.length_a   1.000
_cell.length_b   1.000
_cell.length_c   1.000
_cell.angle_alpha   90.00
_cell.angle_beta   90.00
_cell.angle_gamma   90.00
#
_symmetry.space_group_name_H-M   'P 1'
#
loop_
_entity.id
_entity.type
_entity.pdbx_description
1 polymer ?
#
loop_
_entity_poly.entity_id
_entity_poly.type
_entity_poly.pdbx_seq_one_letter_code
_entity_poly.pdbx_strand_id
1 'polypeptide(L)'
;MIKADLHVHTIYSKDAFLTLRNLISVAIYKKIKCIAITDHNEIRGALKLRKIAPFKIIVGQEIMTSEGEIIGLFLSNRIESGLSPEKTIEEIRKQGGLVYLPHPFSGTKKRK
;
A
#
# COMPACT_ATOMS: atom_id res chain seq x y z
N MET A 1 9.37 16.40 -13.99
CA MET A 1 9.02 16.09 -12.59
C MET A 1 7.83 15.12 -12.58
N ILE A 2 7.87 14.05 -11.78
CA ILE A 2 6.78 13.06 -11.67
C ILE A 2 5.93 13.39 -10.44
N LYS A 3 4.60 13.46 -10.58
CA LYS A 3 3.67 13.56 -9.46
C LYS A 3 3.25 12.17 -9.03
N ALA A 4 3.52 11.81 -7.78
CA ALA A 4 3.26 10.49 -7.22
C ALA A 4 2.43 10.57 -5.94
N ASP A 5 1.62 9.54 -5.71
CA ASP A 5 0.95 9.27 -4.44
C ASP A 5 1.39 7.88 -3.96
N LEU A 6 1.94 7.77 -2.76
CA LEU A 6 2.61 6.57 -2.29
C LEU A 6 1.83 5.82 -1.20
N HIS A 7 0.66 6.32 -0.80
CA HIS A 7 -0.18 5.68 0.21
C HIS A 7 -1.66 5.82 -0.18
N VAL A 8 -2.17 4.84 -0.92
CA VAL A 8 -3.56 4.86 -1.44
C VAL A 8 -4.26 3.54 -1.20
N HIS A 9 -5.45 3.61 -0.62
CA HIS A 9 -6.33 2.46 -0.41
C HIS A 9 -7.46 2.43 -1.44
N THR A 10 -7.89 1.22 -1.76
CA THR A 10 -8.96 0.91 -2.70
C THR A 10 -10.05 0.12 -2.01
N ILE A 11 -11.11 -0.24 -2.74
CA ILE A 11 -12.17 -1.16 -2.29
C ILE A 11 -11.66 -2.54 -1.80
N TYR A 12 -10.38 -2.87 -2.01
CA TYR A 12 -9.76 -4.08 -1.46
C TYR A 12 -9.29 -3.92 -0.02
N SER A 13 -9.33 -2.69 0.51
CA SER A 13 -9.06 -2.36 1.89
C SER A 13 -10.37 -2.13 2.65
N LYS A 14 -10.38 -2.44 3.94
CA LYS A 14 -11.57 -2.30 4.82
C LYS A 14 -11.98 -0.85 5.08
N ASP A 15 -11.09 0.11 4.84
CA ASP A 15 -11.24 1.52 5.18
C ASP A 15 -11.46 2.42 3.96
N ALA A 16 -11.62 1.83 2.76
CA ALA A 16 -11.77 2.58 1.53
C ALA A 16 -12.91 2.06 0.65
N PHE A 17 -13.58 3.00 -0.02
CA PHE A 17 -14.66 2.73 -0.98
C PHE A 17 -14.24 3.03 -2.42
N LEU A 18 -12.98 3.43 -2.64
CA LEU A 18 -12.49 3.87 -3.93
C LEU A 18 -12.33 2.69 -4.89
N THR A 19 -13.19 2.61 -5.90
CA THR A 19 -13.10 1.58 -6.94
C THR A 19 -11.89 1.82 -7.84
N LEU A 20 -11.34 0.76 -8.44
CA LEU A 20 -10.17 0.86 -9.33
C LEU A 20 -10.41 1.80 -10.52
N ARG A 21 -11.63 1.78 -11.09
CA ARG A 21 -12.01 2.68 -12.19
C ARG A 21 -12.03 4.14 -11.75
N ASN A 22 -12.64 4.43 -10.60
CA ASN A 22 -12.70 5.79 -10.08
C ASN A 22 -11.30 6.31 -9.73
N LEU A 23 -10.43 5.47 -9.17
CA LEU A 23 -9.03 5.81 -8.89
C LEU A 23 -8.30 6.24 -10.18
N ILE A 24 -8.44 5.48 -11.28
CA ILE A 24 -7.85 5.83 -12.57
C ILE A 24 -8.35 7.19 -13.05
N SER A 25 -9.67 7.42 -13.03
CA SER A 25 -10.26 8.69 -13.48
C SER A 25 -9.73 9.88 -12.67
N VAL A 26 -9.67 9.74 -11.34
CA VAL A 26 -9.16 10.79 -10.45
C VAL A 26 -7.66 11.04 -10.68
N ALA A 27 -6.87 9.99 -10.85
CA ALA A 27 -5.44 10.09 -11.09
C ALA A 27 -5.13 10.84 -12.41
N ILE A 28 -5.88 10.53 -13.47
CA ILE A 28 -5.77 11.23 -14.77
C ILE A 28 -6.13 12.71 -14.60
N TYR A 29 -7.27 13.00 -13.96
CA TYR A 29 -7.73 14.37 -13.72
C TYR A 29 -6.71 15.19 -12.90
N LYS A 30 -6.16 14.60 -11.83
CA LYS A 30 -5.16 15.23 -10.96
C LYS A 30 -3.73 15.21 -11.52
N LYS A 31 -3.53 14.67 -12.73
CA LYS A 31 -2.23 14.50 -13.41
C LYS A 31 -1.20 13.73 -12.57
N ILE A 32 -1.66 12.75 -11.79
CA ILE A 32 -0.79 11.82 -11.04
C ILE A 32 -0.28 10.75 -12.02
N LYS A 33 1.02 10.50 -12.01
CA LYS A 33 1.70 9.61 -12.97
C LYS A 33 2.27 8.35 -12.34
N CYS A 34 2.24 8.25 -11.02
CA CYS A 34 2.65 7.08 -10.27
C CYS A 34 1.80 6.95 -9.01
N ILE A 35 1.25 5.76 -8.75
CA ILE A 35 0.49 5.48 -7.53
C ILE A 35 1.00 4.19 -6.91
N ALA A 36 1.30 4.20 -5.61
CA ALA A 36 1.42 2.98 -4.83
C ALA A 36 0.07 2.66 -4.20
N ILE A 37 -0.41 1.45 -4.46
CA ILE A 37 -1.61 0.93 -3.79
C ILE A 37 -1.13 0.12 -2.60
N THR A 38 -1.61 0.47 -1.42
CA THR A 38 -1.15 -0.06 -0.13
C THR A 38 -2.34 -0.51 0.69
N ASP A 39 -3.24 -1.31 0.10
CA ASP A 39 -4.42 -1.82 0.80
C ASP A 39 -4.04 -2.58 2.09
N HIS A 40 -4.90 -2.51 3.11
CA HIS A 40 -4.67 -3.18 4.39
C HIS A 40 -4.53 -4.68 4.22
N ASN A 41 -3.34 -5.20 4.51
CA ASN A 41 -2.99 -6.61 4.46
C ASN A 41 -3.32 -7.31 3.13
N GLU A 42 -3.31 -6.58 2.01
CA GLU A 42 -3.75 -7.08 0.70
C GLU A 42 -2.98 -6.41 -0.44
N ILE A 43 -2.75 -7.16 -1.54
CA ILE A 43 -2.11 -6.63 -2.77
C ILE A 43 -2.95 -6.86 -4.03
N ARG A 44 -4.06 -7.59 -3.94
CA ARG A 44 -4.94 -7.90 -5.10
C ARG A 44 -5.42 -6.63 -5.81
N GLY A 45 -5.75 -5.58 -5.07
CA GLY A 45 -6.14 -4.28 -5.63
C GLY A 45 -5.02 -3.70 -6.50
N ALA A 46 -3.81 -3.64 -5.96
CA ALA A 46 -2.61 -3.18 -6.65
C ALA A 46 -2.29 -4.00 -7.91
N LEU A 47 -2.33 -5.34 -7.81
CA LEU A 47 -2.03 -6.24 -8.92
C LEU A 47 -3.05 -6.10 -10.07
N LYS A 48 -4.33 -5.96 -9.75
CA LYS A 48 -5.38 -5.72 -10.75
C LYS A 48 -5.20 -4.35 -11.41
N LEU A 49 -4.97 -3.31 -10.59
CA LEU A 49 -4.82 -1.95 -11.10
C LEU A 49 -3.60 -1.81 -12.00
N ARG A 50 -2.47 -2.46 -11.66
CA ARG A 50 -1.24 -2.49 -12.47
C ARG A 50 -1.46 -2.98 -13.91
N LYS A 51 -2.46 -3.85 -14.13
CA LYS A 51 -2.77 -4.37 -15.48
C LYS A 51 -3.58 -3.40 -16.34
N ILE A 52 -4.34 -2.49 -15.73
CA ILE A 52 -5.34 -1.66 -16.42
C ILE A 52 -5.03 -0.17 -16.36
N ALA A 53 -4.16 0.28 -15.46
CA ALA A 53 -3.86 1.69 -15.29
C ALA A 53 -2.94 2.20 -16.42
N PRO A 54 -3.22 3.39 -17.00
CA PRO A 54 -2.38 4.00 -18.03
C PRO A 54 -1.15 4.75 -17.47
N PHE A 55 -0.81 4.51 -16.19
CA PHE A 55 0.29 5.15 -15.47
C PHE A 55 0.95 4.13 -14.53
N LYS A 56 2.10 4.49 -13.94
CA LYS A 56 2.87 3.54 -13.13
C LYS A 56 2.11 3.17 -11.86
N ILE A 57 1.99 1.88 -11.60
CA ILE A 57 1.46 1.34 -10.34
C ILE A 57 2.58 0.62 -9.61
N ILE A 58 2.81 1.02 -8.37
CA ILE A 58 3.67 0.30 -7.43
C ILE A 58 2.78 -0.62 -6.62
N VAL A 59 3.14 -1.91 -6.60
CA VAL A 59 2.47 -2.89 -5.74
C VAL A 59 3.01 -2.71 -4.34
N GLY A 60 2.15 -2.30 -3.41
CA GLY A 60 2.48 -2.18 -2.01
C GLY A 60 1.41 -2.81 -1.13
N GLN A 61 1.67 -2.80 0.17
CA GLN A 61 0.78 -3.33 1.19
C GLN A 61 0.99 -2.54 2.47
N GLU A 62 -0.09 -2.07 3.10
CA GLU A 62 -0.03 -1.62 4.50
C GLU A 62 -0.25 -2.84 5.39
N ILE A 63 0.83 -3.29 6.02
CA ILE A 63 0.90 -4.53 6.77
C ILE A 63 0.69 -4.21 8.24
N MET A 64 -0.37 -4.76 8.81
CA MET A 64 -0.59 -4.78 10.25
C MET A 64 0.39 -5.78 10.89
N THR A 65 1.35 -5.27 11.64
CA THR A 65 2.31 -6.04 12.45
C THR A 65 1.75 -6.25 13.86
N SER A 66 2.52 -6.91 14.73
CA SER A 66 2.19 -7.04 16.15
C SER A 66 2.20 -5.70 16.92
N GLU A 67 2.83 -4.65 16.38
CA GLU A 67 3.07 -3.38 17.09
C GLU A 67 2.53 -2.14 16.37
N GLY A 68 1.93 -2.31 15.19
CA GLY A 68 1.44 -1.20 14.36
C GLY A 68 1.54 -1.52 12.88
N GLU A 69 1.49 -0.50 12.03
CA GLU A 69 1.47 -0.68 10.58
C GLU A 69 2.81 -0.30 9.94
N ILE A 70 3.23 -1.12 8.97
CA ILE A 70 4.41 -0.88 8.13
C ILE A 70 3.94 -0.96 6.68
N ILE A 71 4.42 -0.05 5.83
CA ILE A 71 4.21 -0.16 4.39
C ILE A 71 5.42 -0.80 3.71
N GLY A 72 5.14 -1.84 2.94
CA GLY A 72 6.06 -2.42 1.97
C GLY A 72 5.68 -1.98 0.55
N LEU A 73 6.65 -1.54 -0.24
CA LEU A 73 6.50 -1.20 -1.65
C LEU A 73 7.32 -2.15 -2.54
N PHE A 74 6.96 -2.22 -3.82
CA PHE A 74 7.56 -3.10 -4.84
C PHE A 74 7.44 -4.59 -4.51
N LEU A 75 6.34 -4.97 -3.87
CA LEU A 75 6.08 -6.36 -3.49
C LEU A 75 5.68 -7.22 -4.69
N SER A 76 6.13 -8.46 -4.69
CA SER A 76 5.72 -9.48 -5.66
C SER A 76 4.68 -10.42 -5.05
N ASN A 77 4.79 -10.69 -3.74
CA ASN A 77 3.89 -11.55 -2.97
C ASN A 77 3.37 -10.79 -1.75
N ARG A 78 2.16 -11.16 -1.33
CA ARG A 78 1.54 -10.66 -0.10
C ARG A 78 2.36 -11.11 1.10
N ILE A 79 2.57 -10.21 2.05
CA ILE A 79 3.21 -10.51 3.34
C ILE A 79 2.12 -10.79 4.38
N GLU A 80 2.35 -11.79 5.23
CA GLU A 80 1.41 -12.15 6.29
C GLU A 80 1.32 -11.06 7.36
N SER A 81 0.09 -10.83 7.85
CA SER A 81 -0.18 -9.88 8.94
C SER A 81 0.10 -10.49 10.30
N GLY A 82 0.44 -9.67 11.29
CA GLY A 82 0.65 -10.09 12.69
C GLY A 82 2.08 -10.53 13.01
N LEU A 83 2.99 -10.49 12.02
CA LEU A 83 4.42 -10.66 12.25
C LEU A 83 4.97 -9.52 13.14
N SER A 84 6.14 -9.73 13.76
CA SER A 84 6.85 -8.62 14.39
C SER A 84 7.26 -7.58 13.34
N PRO A 85 7.48 -6.31 13.74
CA PRO A 85 8.03 -5.29 12.86
C PRO A 85 9.29 -5.75 12.12
N GLU A 86 10.24 -6.40 12.82
CA GLU A 86 11.52 -6.85 12.25
C GLU A 86 11.31 -7.93 11.19
N LYS A 87 10.46 -8.93 11.48
CA LYS A 87 10.12 -9.98 10.52
C LYS A 87 9.40 -9.42 9.30
N THR A 88 8.48 -8.49 9.50
CA THR A 88 7.79 -7.80 8.39
C THR A 88 8.78 -7.09 7.49
N ILE A 89 9.74 -6.35 8.08
CA ILE A 89 10.80 -5.65 7.34
C ILE A 89 11.69 -6.64 6.57
N GLU A 90 12.04 -7.76 7.19
CA GLU A 90 12.82 -8.82 6.56
C GLU A 90 12.11 -9.39 5.34
N GLU A 91 10.81 -9.72 5.45
CA GLU A 91 10.00 -10.23 4.35
C GLU A 91 9.84 -9.22 3.20
N ILE A 92 9.72 -7.92 3.50
CA ILE A 92 9.73 -6.87 2.47
C ILE A 92 11.08 -6.85 1.75
N ARG A 93 12.19 -6.87 2.50
CA ARG A 93 13.55 -6.81 1.94
C ARG A 93 13.92 -8.05 1.13
N LYS A 94 13.46 -9.25 1.53
CA LYS A 94 13.64 -10.50 0.76
C LYS A 94 13.05 -10.40 -0.66
N GLN A 95 12.03 -9.57 -0.84
CA GLN A 95 11.42 -9.31 -2.14
C GLN A 95 12.09 -8.14 -2.90
N GLY A 96 13.14 -7.52 -2.35
CA GLY A 96 13.74 -6.29 -2.87
C GLY A 96 12.87 -5.05 -2.67
N GLY A 97 11.90 -5.11 -1.75
CA GLY A 97 10.95 -4.04 -1.49
C GLY A 97 11.51 -2.89 -0.65
N LEU A 98 10.85 -1.73 -0.73
CA LEU A 98 11.11 -0.60 0.15
C LEU A 98 10.17 -0.60 1.34
N VAL A 99 10.64 -0.08 2.47
CA VAL A 99 9.92 -0.06 3.74
C VAL A 99 9.77 1.39 4.20
N TYR A 100 8.59 1.78 4.66
CA TYR A 100 8.42 3.02 5.44
C TYR A 100 7.27 2.92 6.46
N LEU A 101 7.23 3.88 7.39
CA LEU A 101 6.17 4.01 8.40
C LEU A 101 5.12 5.04 7.93
N PRO A 102 3.85 4.64 7.72
CA PRO A 102 2.83 5.52 7.16
C PRO A 102 2.40 6.68 8.06
N HIS A 103 2.27 6.44 9.37
CA HIS A 103 1.71 7.43 10.29
C HIS A 103 2.33 7.30 11.70
N PRO A 104 3.64 7.57 11.85
CA PRO A 104 4.39 7.31 13.10
C PRO A 104 3.90 8.08 14.34
N PHE A 105 3.07 9.11 14.15
CA PHE A 105 2.49 9.92 15.22
C PHE A 105 0.98 9.77 15.36
N SER A 106 0.35 8.87 14.58
CA SER A 106 -1.06 8.53 14.77
C SER A 106 -1.18 7.71 16.05
N GLY A 107 -1.84 8.26 17.06
CA GLY A 107 -2.02 7.62 18.37
C GLY A 107 -2.97 6.44 18.30
N THR A 108 -2.55 5.32 17.70
CA THR A 108 -3.33 4.07 17.61
C THR A 108 -2.89 3.05 18.66
N LYS A 109 -2.31 3.49 19.78
CA LYS A 109 -2.38 2.67 20.99
C LYS A 109 -3.87 2.47 21.30
N LYS A 110 -4.38 1.25 21.14
CA LYS A 110 -5.52 0.81 21.94
C LYS A 110 -5.14 1.19 23.37
N ARG A 111 -5.85 2.16 23.96
CA ARG A 111 -5.83 2.37 25.40
C ARG A 111 -6.11 0.99 25.99
N LYS A 112 -5.11 0.43 26.68
CA LYS A 112 -5.34 -0.75 27.53
C LYS A 112 -6.34 -0.36 28.61
#